data_AF-A0A9E7EQU1-F1
#
_entry.id   AF-A0A9E7EQU1-F1
#
_cell.length_a   1.000
_cell.length_b   1.000
_cell.length_c   1.000
_cell.angle_alpha   90.00
_cell.angle_beta   90.00
_cell.angle_gamma   90.00
#
_symmetry.space_group_name_H-M   'P 1'
#
loop_
_entity.id
_entity.type
_entity.pdbx_description
1 polymer ?
#
loop_
_entity_poly.entity_id
_entity_poly.type
_entity_poly.pdbx_seq_one_letter_code
_entity_poly.pdbx_strand_id
1 'polypeptide(L)'
;MFVFGDSLLDPGNNNHLVTLAKADYAPNGIDFAGGVTGRFCNGGTVADHLGTLLGLPLIPPFNNPNTTGSRILQGVNFASAASGILSDTGRLYGNLFSMDDQIANFNITLQQLNTRLGDGAESFLAKSLFFLNTGSNDYVNNYLLPFSDKPKKYTPEVFSDLLIRNYNKQLMV
;
A
#
# COMPACT_ATOMS: atom_id res chain seq x y z
N MET A 1 0.54 11.65 -6.91
CA MET A 1 0.31 11.22 -5.52
C MET A 1 0.83 9.80 -5.35
N PHE A 2 1.65 9.54 -4.34
CA PHE A 2 2.16 8.20 -4.02
C PHE A 2 1.45 7.66 -2.79
N VAL A 3 1.01 6.40 -2.84
CA VAL A 3 0.12 5.83 -1.81
C VAL A 3 0.74 4.57 -1.24
N PHE A 4 0.76 4.43 0.09
CA PHE A 4 1.28 3.27 0.82
C PHE A 4 0.27 2.83 1.86
N GLY A 5 0.20 1.53 2.13
CA GLY A 5 -0.71 1.03 3.16
C GLY A 5 -1.20 -0.38 2.95
N ASP A 6 -2.42 -0.60 3.43
CA ASP A 6 -3.08 -1.91 3.44
C ASP A 6 -4.32 -1.96 2.53
N SER A 7 -5.24 -2.90 2.81
CA SER A 7 -6.48 -3.11 2.05
C SER A 7 -7.37 -1.87 1.97
N LEU A 8 -7.24 -0.92 2.90
CA LEU A 8 -8.01 0.32 2.88
C LEU A 8 -7.61 1.23 1.72
N LEU A 9 -6.41 1.05 1.17
CA LEU A 9 -5.87 1.86 0.08
C LEU A 9 -5.47 1.03 -1.16
N ASP A 10 -5.51 -0.30 -1.10
CA ASP A 10 -5.11 -1.20 -2.18
C ASP A 10 -6.07 -1.11 -3.39
N PRO A 11 -5.59 -0.71 -4.58
CA PRO A 11 -6.40 -0.63 -5.79
C PRO A 11 -6.34 -1.90 -6.65
N GLY A 12 -5.70 -2.98 -6.16
CA GLY A 12 -5.52 -4.26 -6.86
C GLY A 12 -4.07 -4.75 -6.96
N ASN A 13 -3.14 -4.29 -6.13
CA ASN A 13 -1.76 -4.78 -6.10
C ASN A 13 -1.68 -6.27 -5.75
N ASN A 14 -2.65 -6.77 -4.97
CA ASN A 14 -2.69 -8.17 -4.56
C ASN A 14 -3.21 -9.14 -5.64
N ASN A 15 -3.80 -8.65 -6.74
CA ASN A 15 -4.48 -9.48 -7.74
C ASN A 15 -3.54 -10.49 -8.42
N HIS A 16 -2.26 -10.11 -8.61
CA HIS A 16 -1.25 -10.97 -9.24
C HIS A 16 -0.38 -11.74 -8.23
N LEU A 17 -0.73 -11.73 -6.95
CA LEU A 17 -0.02 -12.48 -5.91
C LEU A 17 -0.72 -13.81 -5.60
N VAL A 18 0.03 -14.81 -5.15
CA VAL A 18 -0.52 -16.04 -4.58
C VAL A 18 -0.93 -15.75 -3.14
N THR A 19 -2.17 -15.29 -2.96
CA THR A 19 -2.70 -14.80 -1.68
C THR A 19 -4.22 -14.90 -1.62
N LEU A 20 -4.74 -15.04 -0.40
CA LEU A 20 -6.16 -14.95 -0.03
C LEU A 20 -6.59 -13.50 0.22
N ALA A 21 -5.65 -12.58 0.44
CA ALA A 21 -5.95 -11.16 0.63
C ALA A 21 -6.23 -10.47 -0.71
N LYS A 22 -7.37 -10.81 -1.34
CA LYS A 22 -7.85 -10.22 -2.60
C LYS A 22 -9.30 -9.77 -2.49
N ALA A 23 -9.62 -8.77 -3.29
CA ALA A 23 -10.98 -8.26 -3.52
C ALA A 23 -11.27 -8.12 -5.03
N ASP A 24 -10.72 -9.02 -5.84
CA ASP A 24 -10.90 -9.11 -7.29
C ASP A 24 -12.12 -9.95 -7.68
N TYR A 25 -13.16 -9.94 -6.84
CA TYR A 25 -14.43 -10.61 -7.03
C TYR A 25 -15.60 -9.80 -6.45
N ALA A 26 -16.80 -10.02 -6.98
CA ALA A 26 -18.04 -9.40 -6.49
C ALA A 26 -18.32 -9.80 -5.01
N PRO A 27 -18.90 -8.91 -4.18
CA PRO A 27 -19.53 -7.64 -4.54
C PRO A 27 -18.58 -6.43 -4.59
N ASN A 28 -17.27 -6.61 -4.42
CA ASN A 28 -16.32 -5.49 -4.48
C ASN A 28 -16.36 -4.80 -5.85
N GLY A 29 -16.34 -3.48 -5.86
CA GLY A 29 -16.41 -2.69 -7.10
C GLY A 29 -17.80 -2.60 -7.75
N ILE A 30 -18.88 -3.06 -7.09
CA ILE A 30 -20.26 -2.98 -7.64
C ILE A 30 -20.70 -1.53 -7.95
N ASP A 31 -20.24 -0.56 -7.17
CA ASP A 31 -20.52 0.87 -7.33
C ASP A 31 -19.33 1.62 -7.97
N PHE A 32 -18.27 0.91 -8.38
CA PHE A 32 -17.09 1.51 -8.99
C PHE A 32 -17.21 1.50 -10.51
N ALA A 33 -16.94 2.63 -11.18
CA ALA A 33 -17.07 2.74 -12.63
C ALA A 33 -16.17 1.74 -13.40
N GLY A 34 -15.03 1.34 -12.81
CA GLY A 34 -14.13 0.33 -13.36
C GLY A 34 -14.52 -1.12 -13.02
N GLY A 35 -15.61 -1.32 -12.27
CA GLY A 35 -16.03 -2.62 -11.75
C GLY A 35 -15.06 -3.22 -10.74
N VAL A 36 -14.98 -4.55 -10.75
CA VAL A 36 -14.12 -5.34 -9.87
C VAL A 36 -12.65 -5.07 -10.19
N THR A 37 -11.93 -4.42 -9.28
CA THR A 37 -10.52 -4.03 -9.49
C THR A 37 -9.55 -4.54 -8.43
N GLY A 38 -10.03 -5.08 -7.31
CA GLY A 38 -9.20 -5.43 -6.16
C GLY A 38 -9.28 -4.45 -4.98
N ARG A 39 -10.14 -3.42 -5.08
CA ARG A 39 -10.47 -2.52 -3.96
C ARG A 39 -11.38 -3.24 -2.97
N PHE A 40 -11.06 -3.15 -1.68
CA PHE A 40 -11.84 -3.78 -0.59
C PHE A 40 -13.08 -2.95 -0.20
N CYS A 41 -13.86 -2.54 -1.21
CA CYS A 41 -15.10 -1.81 -1.03
C CYS A 41 -15.97 -1.91 -2.28
N ASN A 42 -17.22 -1.43 -2.20
CA ASN A 42 -18.10 -1.37 -3.36
C ASN A 42 -17.65 -0.34 -4.40
N GLY A 43 -16.98 0.74 -3.98
CA GLY A 43 -16.66 1.89 -4.81
C GLY A 43 -15.15 2.18 -4.88
N GLY A 44 -14.81 3.47 -4.70
CA GLY A 44 -13.43 3.93 -4.58
C GLY A 44 -12.94 3.85 -3.13
N THR A 45 -11.64 3.62 -2.96
CA THR A 45 -10.95 3.77 -1.67
C THR A 45 -10.86 5.24 -1.28
N VAL A 46 -10.46 5.53 -0.03
CA VAL A 46 -10.20 6.90 0.42
C VAL A 46 -9.11 7.56 -0.44
N ALA A 47 -8.10 6.81 -0.91
CA ALA A 47 -7.09 7.33 -1.84
C ALA A 47 -7.70 7.73 -3.19
N ASP A 48 -8.67 6.99 -3.72
CA ASP A 48 -9.31 7.34 -4.99
C ASP A 48 -10.15 8.62 -4.86
N HIS A 49 -10.88 8.75 -3.75
CA HIS A 49 -11.66 9.96 -3.47
C HIS A 49 -10.75 11.17 -3.25
N LEU A 50 -9.64 11.02 -2.52
CA LEU A 50 -8.63 12.08 -2.36
C LEU A 50 -8.02 12.47 -3.71
N GLY A 51 -7.67 11.49 -4.55
CA GLY A 51 -7.16 11.74 -5.90
C GLY A 51 -8.15 12.54 -6.75
N THR A 52 -9.44 12.19 -6.70
CA THR A 52 -10.52 12.92 -7.38
C THR A 52 -10.60 14.36 -6.92
N LEU A 53 -10.55 14.62 -5.60
CA LEU A 53 -10.58 15.98 -5.05
C LEU A 53 -9.37 16.83 -5.44
N LEU A 54 -8.22 16.18 -5.69
CA LEU A 54 -6.99 16.82 -6.18
C LEU A 54 -6.98 16.99 -7.71
N GLY A 55 -8.04 16.58 -8.42
CA GLY A 55 -8.10 16.61 -9.88
C GLY A 55 -7.17 15.60 -10.57
N LEU A 56 -6.73 14.56 -9.85
CA LEU A 56 -5.88 13.50 -10.37
C LEU A 56 -6.72 12.37 -11.00
N PRO A 57 -6.18 11.66 -12.00
CA PRO A 57 -6.75 10.38 -12.40
C PRO A 57 -6.62 9.34 -11.28
N LEU A 58 -7.28 8.19 -11.43
CA LEU A 58 -7.08 7.05 -10.53
C LEU A 58 -5.59 6.68 -10.48
N ILE A 59 -5.06 6.55 -9.26
CA ILE A 59 -3.66 6.23 -9.06
C ILE A 59 -3.43 4.75 -9.41
N PRO A 60 -2.53 4.44 -10.36
CA PRO A 60 -2.35 3.08 -10.82
C PRO A 60 -1.69 2.19 -9.76
N PRO A 61 -2.05 0.89 -9.67
CA PRO A 61 -1.35 -0.07 -8.80
C PRO A 61 0.07 -0.28 -9.30
N PHE A 62 1.06 -0.32 -8.41
CA PHE A 62 2.43 -0.68 -8.75
C PHE A 62 2.52 -2.04 -9.48
N ASN A 63 1.81 -3.05 -8.99
CA ASN A 63 1.88 -4.42 -9.51
C ASN A 63 1.04 -4.64 -10.79
N ASN A 64 0.57 -3.57 -11.44
CA ASN A 64 -0.07 -3.68 -12.74
C ASN A 64 1.00 -3.53 -13.84
N PRO A 65 1.11 -4.48 -14.80
CA PRO A 65 2.14 -4.43 -15.85
C PRO A 65 2.05 -3.19 -16.75
N ASN A 66 0.91 -2.49 -16.76
CA ASN A 66 0.72 -1.25 -17.50
C ASN A 66 1.15 0.01 -16.71
N THR A 67 1.59 -0.12 -15.45
CA THR A 67 2.08 1.00 -14.63
C THR A 67 3.53 1.33 -14.97
N THR A 68 3.75 1.82 -16.18
CA THR A 68 5.07 2.13 -16.71
C THR A 68 5.06 3.43 -17.51
N GLY A 69 6.23 3.91 -17.94
CA GLY A 69 6.34 5.02 -18.89
C GLY A 69 5.82 6.35 -18.33
N SER A 70 4.84 6.97 -19.01
CA SER A 70 4.24 8.22 -18.54
C SER A 70 3.22 8.04 -17.42
N ARG A 71 2.70 6.80 -17.20
CA ARG A 71 1.68 6.56 -16.19
C ARG A 71 2.18 6.78 -14.77
N ILE A 72 3.46 6.51 -14.50
CA ILE A 72 4.06 6.76 -13.19
C ILE A 72 4.12 8.26 -12.82
N LEU A 73 4.00 9.17 -13.81
CA LEU A 73 3.95 10.62 -13.58
C LEU A 73 2.63 11.08 -12.95
N GLN A 74 1.61 10.22 -12.93
CA GLN A 74 0.35 10.47 -12.21
C GLN A 74 0.48 10.14 -10.72
N GLY A 75 1.61 9.52 -10.33
CA GLY A 75 1.79 8.85 -9.06
C GLY A 75 1.58 7.34 -9.19
N VAL A 76 1.85 6.61 -8.10
CA VAL A 76 1.76 5.15 -8.05
C VAL A 76 1.26 4.74 -6.66
N ASN A 77 0.39 3.74 -6.61
CA ASN A 77 -0.13 3.18 -5.37
C ASN A 77 0.56 1.83 -5.08
N PHE A 78 1.26 1.77 -3.96
CA PHE A 78 2.02 0.63 -3.47
C PHE A 78 1.29 -0.15 -2.38
N ALA A 79 0.13 0.32 -1.91
CA ALA A 79 -0.62 -0.33 -0.83
C ALA A 79 -0.96 -1.79 -1.18
N SER A 80 -0.88 -2.67 -0.20
CA SER A 80 -1.06 -4.11 -0.38
C SER A 80 -1.90 -4.68 0.75
N ALA A 81 -2.99 -5.35 0.42
CA ALA A 81 -3.90 -5.90 1.41
C ALA A 81 -3.21 -6.86 2.39
N ALA A 82 -3.70 -6.83 3.64
CA ALA A 82 -3.16 -7.51 4.82
C ALA A 82 -1.77 -7.04 5.29
N SER A 83 -1.13 -6.10 4.60
CA SER A 83 0.16 -5.54 5.00
C SER A 83 0.06 -4.73 6.29
N GLY A 84 1.16 -4.67 7.03
CA GLY A 84 1.37 -3.82 8.20
C GLY A 84 2.78 -3.21 8.19
N ILE A 85 3.11 -2.53 9.29
CA ILE A 85 4.43 -1.97 9.56
C ILE A 85 5.48 -3.08 9.65
N LEU A 86 5.15 -4.20 10.30
CA LEU A 86 6.06 -5.34 10.44
C LEU A 86 5.99 -6.26 9.21
N SER A 87 7.15 -6.76 8.78
CA SER A 87 7.26 -7.64 7.62
C SER A 87 6.64 -9.03 7.80
N ASP A 88 6.34 -9.43 9.04
CA ASP A 88 5.65 -10.68 9.37
C ASP A 88 4.13 -10.53 9.56
N THR A 89 3.60 -9.31 9.48
CA THR A 89 2.16 -9.05 9.53
C THR A 89 1.45 -9.58 8.28
N GLY A 90 0.28 -10.21 8.46
CA GLY A 90 -0.58 -10.64 7.35
C GLY A 90 -0.11 -11.90 6.61
N ARG A 91 1.01 -12.52 7.00
CA ARG A 91 1.59 -13.68 6.30
C ARG A 91 0.66 -14.90 6.23
N LEU A 92 -0.32 -15.01 7.12
CA LEU A 92 -1.34 -16.07 7.07
C LEU A 92 -2.18 -16.07 5.78
N TYR A 93 -2.26 -14.92 5.09
CA TYR A 93 -3.01 -14.79 3.84
C TYR A 93 -2.18 -15.20 2.62
N GLY A 94 -0.87 -15.43 2.76
CA GLY A 94 0.04 -15.74 1.66
C GLY A 94 0.96 -14.55 1.30
N ASN A 95 1.21 -14.37 0.00
CA ASN A 95 2.10 -13.32 -0.49
C ASN A 95 1.43 -11.94 -0.39
N LEU A 96 2.22 -10.94 0.01
CA LEU A 96 1.83 -9.53 0.09
C LEU A 96 3.08 -8.66 0.01
N PHE A 97 2.91 -7.37 -0.26
CA PHE A 97 3.99 -6.39 -0.11
C PHE A 97 3.95 -5.77 1.29
N SER A 98 4.89 -6.15 2.15
CA SER A 98 5.07 -5.53 3.47
C SER A 98 5.43 -4.05 3.32
N MET A 99 5.35 -3.24 4.38
CA MET A 99 5.75 -1.82 4.27
C MET A 99 7.19 -1.65 3.72
N ASP A 100 8.12 -2.52 4.10
CA ASP A 100 9.48 -2.53 3.54
C ASP A 100 9.49 -2.87 2.03
N ASP A 101 8.66 -3.82 1.60
CA ASP A 101 8.51 -4.14 0.16
C ASP A 101 7.87 -2.98 -0.60
N GLN A 102 6.93 -2.24 0.01
CA GLN A 102 6.31 -1.07 -0.60
C GLN A 102 7.32 0.07 -0.79
N ILE A 103 8.21 0.27 0.18
CA ILE A 103 9.34 1.22 0.05
C ILE A 103 10.30 0.76 -1.05
N ALA A 104 10.61 -0.54 -1.13
CA ALA A 104 11.44 -1.08 -2.21
C ALA A 104 10.79 -0.89 -3.59
N ASN A 105 9.47 -1.10 -3.69
CA ASN A 105 8.70 -0.86 -4.91
C ASN A 105 8.69 0.63 -5.29
N PHE A 106 8.60 1.53 -4.31
CA PHE A 106 8.75 2.96 -4.54
C PHE A 106 10.15 3.31 -5.06
N ASN A 107 11.21 2.70 -4.53
CA ASN A 107 12.57 2.90 -5.03
C ASN A 107 12.72 2.48 -6.50
N ILE A 108 12.02 1.44 -6.96
CA ILE A 108 11.96 1.08 -8.38
C ILE A 108 11.29 2.20 -9.19
N THR A 109 10.14 2.72 -8.74
CA THR A 109 9.48 3.86 -9.39
C THR A 109 10.36 5.12 -9.38
N LEU A 110 11.10 5.38 -8.28
CA LEU A 110 12.02 6.50 -8.15
C LEU A 110 13.14 6.44 -9.19
N GLN A 111 13.74 5.26 -9.40
CA GLN A 111 14.73 5.05 -10.46
C GLN A 111 14.16 5.34 -11.86
N GLN A 112 12.93 4.89 -12.12
CA GLN A 112 12.24 5.17 -13.38
C GLN A 112 11.95 6.67 -13.56
N LEU A 113 11.54 7.37 -12.50
CA LEU A 113 11.33 8.81 -12.51
C LEU A 113 12.64 9.57 -12.77
N ASN A 114 13.72 9.21 -12.09
CA ASN A 114 15.05 9.79 -12.30
C ASN A 114 15.51 9.60 -13.75
N THR A 115 15.33 8.40 -14.31
CA THR A 115 15.68 8.10 -15.70
C THR A 115 14.86 8.95 -16.68
N ARG A 116 13.57 9.18 -16.37
CA ARG A 116 12.64 9.86 -17.26
C ARG A 116 12.72 11.38 -17.19
N LEU A 117 12.88 11.93 -16.00
CA LEU A 117 12.81 13.37 -15.72
C LEU A 117 14.19 14.01 -15.59
N GLY A 118 15.25 13.22 -15.39
CA GLY A 118 16.58 13.74 -15.07
C GLY A 118 16.53 14.66 -13.85
N ASP A 119 17.14 15.83 -13.97
CA ASP A 119 17.18 16.88 -12.93
C ASP A 119 15.78 17.37 -12.49
N GLY A 120 14.73 17.12 -13.28
CA GLY A 120 13.36 17.46 -12.92
C GLY A 120 12.72 16.54 -11.88
N ALA A 121 13.32 15.38 -11.57
CA ALA A 121 12.74 14.38 -10.68
C ALA A 121 12.56 14.91 -9.24
N GLU A 122 13.54 15.62 -8.71
CA GLU A 122 13.49 16.20 -7.36
C GLU A 122 12.34 17.21 -7.22
N SER A 123 12.23 18.13 -8.18
CA SER A 123 11.15 19.13 -8.22
C SER A 123 9.77 18.48 -8.36
N PHE A 124 9.67 17.39 -9.13
CA PHE A 124 8.45 16.62 -9.26
C PHE A 124 8.05 15.95 -7.93
N LEU A 125 9.00 15.32 -7.22
CA LEU A 125 8.76 14.70 -5.92
C LEU A 125 8.41 15.73 -4.84
N ALA A 126 9.09 16.88 -4.81
CA ALA A 126 8.82 17.96 -3.85
C ALA A 126 7.40 18.54 -3.96
N LYS A 127 6.77 18.42 -5.13
CA LYS A 127 5.37 18.83 -5.39
C LYS A 127 4.38 17.67 -5.27
N SER A 128 4.86 16.45 -5.01
CA SER A 128 4.02 15.26 -4.94
C SER A 128 3.46 15.07 -3.52
N LEU A 129 2.22 14.60 -3.44
CA LEU A 129 1.62 14.16 -2.18
C LEU A 129 1.94 12.69 -1.90
N PHE A 130 2.32 12.38 -0.67
CA PHE A 130 2.46 11.02 -0.14
C PHE A 130 1.32 10.75 0.84
N PHE A 131 0.55 9.68 0.62
CA PHE A 131 -0.57 9.29 1.46
C PHE A 131 -0.35 7.90 2.03
N LEU A 132 -0.35 7.79 3.36
CA LEU A 132 0.00 6.57 4.08
C LEU A 132 -1.11 6.20 5.06
N ASN A 133 -1.49 4.92 5.08
CA ASN A 133 -2.36 4.34 6.10
C ASN A 133 -1.97 2.88 6.37
N THR A 134 -1.43 2.61 7.55
CA THR A 134 -0.94 1.27 7.95
C THR A 134 -0.94 1.13 9.48
N GLY A 135 -0.75 -0.08 9.99
CA GLY A 135 -0.67 -0.38 11.42
C GLY A 135 -1.83 -1.22 11.97
N SER A 136 -3.01 -1.14 11.34
CA SER A 136 -4.20 -1.86 11.80
C SER A 136 -3.98 -3.38 11.80
N ASN A 137 -3.39 -3.90 10.73
CA ASN A 137 -3.07 -5.31 10.56
C ASN A 137 -2.00 -5.82 11.52
N ASP A 138 -1.09 -4.98 12.00
CA ASP A 138 -0.12 -5.39 13.03
C ASP A 138 -0.81 -5.78 14.33
N TYR A 139 -2.01 -5.25 14.57
CA TYR A 139 -2.86 -5.72 15.65
C TYR A 139 -3.73 -6.90 15.21
N VAL A 140 -4.63 -6.71 14.24
CA VAL A 140 -5.67 -7.72 13.96
C VAL A 140 -5.17 -8.97 13.24
N ASN A 141 -4.11 -8.82 12.44
CA ASN A 141 -3.52 -9.87 11.62
C ASN A 141 -2.08 -10.23 12.07
N ASN A 142 -1.73 -9.86 13.31
CA ASN A 142 -0.48 -10.25 13.93
C ASN A 142 -0.62 -10.36 15.46
N TYR A 143 -0.70 -9.25 16.21
CA TYR A 143 -0.68 -9.29 17.68
C TYR A 143 -1.89 -10.01 18.32
N LEU A 144 -3.11 -9.67 17.90
CA LEU A 144 -4.36 -10.18 18.49
C LEU A 144 -4.81 -11.52 17.90
N LEU A 145 -4.06 -12.12 16.98
CA LEU A 145 -4.41 -13.42 16.42
C LEU A 145 -4.26 -14.53 17.48
N PRO A 146 -5.24 -15.45 17.61
CA PRO A 146 -5.22 -16.48 18.66
C PRO A 146 -3.97 -17.37 18.69
N PHE A 147 -3.35 -17.61 17.53
CA PHE A 147 -2.16 -18.45 17.38
C PHE A 147 -0.85 -17.63 17.25
N SER A 148 -0.90 -16.33 17.51
CA SER A 148 0.29 -15.48 17.50
C SER A 148 1.13 -15.65 18.76
N ASP A 149 2.45 -15.67 18.58
CA ASP A 149 3.38 -15.59 19.71
C ASP A 149 3.65 -14.15 20.16
N LYS A 150 3.13 -13.13 19.48
CA LYS A 150 3.41 -11.73 19.82
C LYS A 150 2.96 -11.35 21.24
N PRO A 151 1.74 -11.71 21.72
CA PRO A 151 1.33 -11.38 23.10
C PRO A 151 2.12 -12.13 24.17
N LYS A 152 2.79 -13.24 23.81
CA LYS A 152 3.71 -13.96 24.71
C LYS A 152 5.07 -13.25 24.83
N LYS A 153 5.45 -12.48 23.82
CA LYS A 153 6.76 -11.80 23.71
C LYS A 153 6.71 -10.32 24.11
N TYR A 154 5.57 -9.68 23.94
CA TYR A 154 5.40 -8.24 24.11
C TYR A 154 4.14 -7.94 24.91
N THR A 155 4.21 -7.01 25.85
CA THR A 155 3.00 -6.35 26.38
C THR A 155 2.43 -5.40 25.30
N PRO A 156 1.17 -4.94 25.43
CA PRO A 156 0.60 -4.01 24.47
C PRO A 156 1.43 -2.75 24.24
N GLU A 157 2.01 -2.18 25.29
CA GLU A 157 2.83 -0.97 25.25
C GLU A 157 4.15 -1.23 24.52
N VAL A 158 4.84 -2.33 24.87
CA VAL A 158 6.11 -2.71 24.22
C VAL A 158 5.89 -3.04 22.73
N PHE A 159 4.74 -3.62 22.38
CA PHE A 159 4.38 -3.86 20.99
C PHE A 159 4.13 -2.56 20.24
N SER A 160 3.40 -1.60 20.84
CA SER A 160 3.22 -0.27 20.24
C SER A 160 4.55 0.44 19.99
N ASP A 161 5.47 0.41 20.97
CA ASP A 161 6.83 0.97 20.83
C ASP A 161 7.66 0.28 19.75
N LEU A 162 7.44 -1.03 19.53
CA LEU A 162 8.05 -1.75 18.40
C LEU A 162 7.52 -1.22 17.06
N LEU A 163 6.20 -1.05 16.93
CA LEU A 163 5.60 -0.50 15.71
C LEU A 163 6.09 0.92 15.42
N ILE A 164 6.07 1.81 16.42
CA ILE A 164 6.52 3.20 16.27
C ILE A 164 8.00 3.24 15.85
N ARG A 165 8.87 2.44 16.48
CA ARG A 165 10.29 2.40 16.13
C ARG A 165 10.53 1.89 14.71
N ASN A 166 9.80 0.86 14.27
CA ASN A 166 9.93 0.36 12.90
C ASN A 166 9.38 1.35 11.89
N TYR A 167 8.21 1.94 12.15
CA TYR A 167 7.60 2.92 11.27
C TYR A 167 8.47 4.18 11.12
N ASN A 168 9.07 4.68 12.20
CA ASN A 168 10.01 5.80 12.12
C ASN A 168 11.22 5.50 11.22
N LYS A 169 11.75 4.27 11.23
CA LYS A 169 12.83 3.89 10.33
C LYS A 169 12.38 3.88 8.87
N GLN A 170 11.17 3.38 8.61
CA GLN A 170 10.56 3.29 7.29
C GLN A 170 10.27 4.68 6.68
N LEU A 171 9.97 5.69 7.49
CA LEU A 171 9.75 7.07 7.04
C LEU A 171 11.04 7.86 6.76
N MET A 172 12.20 7.35 7.17
CA MET A 172 13.50 8.02 7.04
C MET A 172 14.31 7.55 5.82
N VAL A 173 13.73 6.70 4.97
CA VAL A 173 14.38 6.08 3.80
C VAL A 173 14.17 6.92 2.55
#